data_AF-A0A329W2L7-F1
#
_entry.id   AF-A0A329W2L7-F1
#
_cell.length_a   1.000
_cell.length_b   1.000
_cell.length_c   1.000
_cell.angle_alpha   90.00
_cell.angle_beta   90.00
_cell.angle_gamma   90.00
#
_symmetry.space_group_name_H-M   'P 1'
#
loop_
_entity.id
_entity.type
_entity.pdbx_description
1 polymer ?
#
loop_
_entity_poly.entity_id
_entity_poly.type
_entity_poly.pdbx_seq_one_letter_code
_entity_poly.pdbx_strand_id
1 'polypeptide(L)'
;MAKEKKRGFFSWFGRGRQEEQQKEEQLAAEQAEQQRVAEEAARLAAEQAEQQRLAEEVARLAAEQAEQQRLAEEVARLAAEQAEQQRLAEEAARLAAEQAEQQRLAEEAARLVAEQAEQVQTEQPVISKEQERPTKEGFFSRLKRSLVKTRQNLGSGFLSLFSGKKIDDDLFDELEEQLLIADVGVDTTRKIISSLTTHASRKELKDAEALYTKLKEEMSGILTKVNKPLDIEGKTPYVILMVGVNGVGKTTTIGKLARQFQAQGKSVMLAAGDTFRAAAVEQLQVWGERNHIPVVAQHTGADPASVIFDAIQSAKAKGVDVLIADTAGRLQNKSHLMEELKKIVRVMKKLDENAPHEIMLTLDASTGQNAINQAKLFHEAVGLTGISLTKLDGTAKGGVIFAIADQFEIPIRYIGVGEGIEDLRPFKADDFIEALFARED
;
A
#
# COMPACT_ATOMS: atom_id res chain seq x y z
N MET A 1 90.87 66.05 81.52
CA MET A 1 90.88 66.00 82.99
C MET A 1 90.01 64.82 83.44
N ALA A 2 90.54 63.99 84.37
CA ALA A 2 89.90 63.02 85.27
C ALA A 2 89.29 61.66 84.79
N LYS A 3 89.97 60.56 85.22
CA LYS A 3 89.55 59.34 85.98
C LYS A 3 88.71 58.15 85.43
N GLU A 4 89.30 56.94 85.61
CA GLU A 4 88.78 55.63 86.15
C GLU A 4 87.63 54.85 85.45
N LYS A 5 87.46 53.51 85.48
CA LYS A 5 88.22 52.25 85.78
C LYS A 5 87.30 51.05 85.41
N LYS A 6 87.89 49.97 84.86
CA LYS A 6 87.59 48.50 84.95
C LYS A 6 86.14 47.96 84.94
N ARG A 7 85.86 46.97 84.06
CA ARG A 7 85.32 45.62 84.42
C ARG A 7 85.11 44.68 83.21
N GLY A 8 85.45 43.39 83.37
CA GLY A 8 84.78 42.28 82.68
C GLY A 8 85.65 41.34 81.82
N PHE A 9 86.37 40.41 82.44
CA PHE A 9 87.12 39.32 81.79
C PHE A 9 86.59 37.97 82.31
N PHE A 10 85.34 37.58 82.02
CA PHE A 10 84.79 36.24 82.36
C PHE A 10 83.44 35.98 81.64
N SER A 11 83.42 35.92 80.30
CA SER A 11 82.19 35.56 79.55
C SER A 11 82.45 34.64 78.34
N TRP A 12 83.63 34.01 78.25
CA TRP A 12 84.00 33.27 77.04
C TRP A 12 83.99 31.74 77.19
N PHE A 13 84.23 31.18 78.39
CA PHE A 13 84.43 29.72 78.56
C PHE A 13 83.17 28.90 78.89
N GLY A 14 82.03 29.53 79.16
CA GLY A 14 80.75 28.84 79.41
C GLY A 14 79.84 28.74 78.18
N ARG A 15 80.14 29.49 77.13
CA ARG A 15 79.27 29.64 75.96
C ARG A 15 79.45 28.51 74.94
N GLY A 16 80.68 28.00 74.75
CA GLY A 16 80.96 26.95 73.75
C GLY A 16 80.39 25.57 74.07
N ARG A 17 80.36 25.15 75.35
CA ARG A 17 79.84 23.82 75.74
C ARG A 17 78.31 23.75 75.77
N GLN A 18 77.65 24.89 76.05
CA GLN A 18 76.20 25.04 75.89
C GLN A 18 75.81 25.13 74.41
N GLU A 19 76.62 25.79 73.56
CA GLU A 19 76.39 25.85 72.12
C GLU A 19 76.54 24.48 71.43
N GLU A 20 77.48 23.63 71.85
CA GLU A 20 77.62 22.26 71.32
C GLU A 20 76.46 21.35 71.73
N GLN A 21 76.04 21.36 73.01
CA GLN A 21 74.88 20.59 73.45
C GLN A 21 73.58 21.06 72.79
N GLN A 22 73.40 22.38 72.61
CA GLN A 22 72.24 22.92 71.88
C GLN A 22 72.26 22.53 70.40
N LYS A 23 73.44 22.44 69.77
CA LYS A 23 73.56 21.96 68.39
C LYS A 23 73.26 20.47 68.25
N GLU A 24 73.72 19.63 69.18
CA GLU A 24 73.40 18.20 69.17
C GLU A 24 71.92 17.94 69.45
N GLU A 25 71.31 18.66 70.39
CA GLU A 25 69.85 18.58 70.63
C GLU A 25 69.05 19.10 69.43
N GLN A 26 69.50 20.18 68.77
CA GLN A 26 68.88 20.66 67.53
C GLN A 26 68.99 19.65 66.39
N LEU A 27 70.16 19.02 66.20
CA LEU A 27 70.34 17.99 65.16
C LEU A 27 69.49 16.75 65.45
N ALA A 28 69.41 16.31 66.71
CA ALA A 28 68.57 15.18 67.10
C ALA A 28 67.08 15.50 66.94
N ALA A 29 66.65 16.72 67.27
CA ALA A 29 65.28 17.17 67.05
C ALA A 29 64.94 17.26 65.55
N GLU A 30 65.86 17.78 64.72
CA GLU A 30 65.69 17.86 63.27
C GLU A 30 65.64 16.47 62.63
N GLN A 31 66.48 15.53 63.08
CA GLN A 31 66.42 14.14 62.63
C GLN A 31 65.12 13.43 63.06
N ALA A 32 64.64 13.67 64.29
CA ALA A 32 63.37 13.13 64.75
C ALA A 32 62.18 13.73 63.99
N GLU A 33 62.22 15.02 63.65
CA GLU A 33 61.22 15.68 62.81
C GLU A 33 61.23 15.12 61.39
N GLN A 34 62.41 14.95 60.79
CA GLN A 34 62.57 14.31 59.47
C GLN A 34 62.05 12.87 59.45
N GLN A 35 62.31 12.09 60.51
CA GLN A 35 61.76 10.73 60.63
C GLN A 35 60.24 10.73 60.75
N ARG A 36 59.65 11.63 61.53
CA ARG A 36 58.19 11.76 61.64
C ARG A 36 57.53 12.15 60.31
N VAL A 37 58.14 13.09 59.59
CA VAL A 37 57.66 13.50 58.25
C VAL A 37 57.77 12.35 57.25
N ALA A 38 58.85 11.56 57.31
CA ALA A 38 59.02 10.39 56.46
C ALA A 38 58.00 9.28 56.78
N GLU A 39 57.70 9.03 58.05
CA GLU A 39 56.68 8.07 58.47
C GLU A 39 55.26 8.51 58.07
N GLU A 40 54.94 9.81 58.20
CA GLU A 40 53.66 10.37 57.78
C GLU A 40 53.49 10.30 56.25
N ALA A 41 54.54 10.62 55.49
CA ALA A 41 54.55 10.48 54.04
C ALA A 41 54.37 9.02 53.59
N ALA A 42 55.03 8.07 54.27
CA ALA A 42 54.87 6.64 54.00
C ALA A 42 53.44 6.14 54.30
N ARG A 43 52.82 6.63 55.38
CA ARG A 43 51.43 6.30 55.73
C ARG A 43 50.44 6.84 54.71
N LEU A 44 50.59 8.08 54.27
CA LEU A 44 49.76 8.68 53.23
C LEU A 44 49.90 7.96 51.89
N ALA A 45 51.12 7.56 51.51
CA ALA A 45 51.36 6.78 50.30
C ALA A 45 50.69 5.39 50.36
N ALA A 46 50.70 4.73 51.53
CA ALA A 46 50.02 3.46 51.73
C ALA A 46 48.49 3.59 51.63
N GLU A 47 47.92 4.65 52.22
CA GLU A 47 46.48 4.93 52.13
C GLU A 47 46.04 5.25 50.69
N GLN A 48 46.83 6.03 49.95
CA GLN A 48 46.58 6.31 48.53
C GLN A 48 46.63 5.03 47.68
N ALA A 49 47.59 4.13 47.93
CA ALA A 49 47.67 2.86 47.23
C ALA A 49 46.50 1.92 47.56
N GLU A 50 45.96 1.97 48.77
CA GLU A 50 44.74 1.24 49.15
C GLU A 50 43.50 1.82 48.46
N GLN A 51 43.35 3.15 48.44
CA GLN A 51 42.25 3.83 47.74
C GLN A 51 42.28 3.54 46.22
N GLN A 52 43.46 3.52 45.61
CA GLN A 52 43.60 3.16 44.18
C GLN A 52 43.17 1.72 43.90
N ARG A 53 43.58 0.76 44.74
CA ARG A 53 43.15 -0.64 44.59
C ARG A 53 41.64 -0.81 44.72
N LEU A 54 41.01 -0.13 45.68
CA LEU A 54 39.56 -0.16 45.85
C LEU A 54 38.84 0.49 44.65
N ALA A 55 39.36 1.59 44.12
CA ALA A 55 38.81 2.23 42.93
C ALA A 55 38.89 1.32 41.69
N GLU A 56 40.01 0.62 41.50
CA GLU A 56 40.18 -0.36 40.43
C GLU A 56 39.22 -1.55 40.56
N GLU A 57 39.01 -2.04 41.79
CA GLU A 57 38.07 -3.14 42.05
C GLU A 57 36.62 -2.74 41.77
N VAL A 58 36.21 -1.53 42.19
CA VAL A 58 34.86 -0.99 41.89
C VAL A 58 34.68 -0.79 40.39
N ALA A 59 35.70 -0.29 39.68
CA ALA A 59 35.64 -0.12 38.23
C ALA A 59 35.51 -1.47 37.50
N ARG A 60 36.22 -2.51 37.97
CA ARG A 60 36.12 -3.87 37.42
C ARG A 60 34.71 -4.45 37.60
N LEU A 61 34.16 -4.35 38.81
CA LEU A 61 32.80 -4.85 39.11
C LEU A 61 31.72 -4.10 38.30
N ALA A 62 31.87 -2.80 38.12
CA ALA A 62 30.96 -2.01 37.29
C ALA A 62 31.03 -2.42 35.80
N ALA A 63 32.22 -2.72 35.28
CA ALA A 63 32.40 -3.21 33.91
C ALA A 63 31.76 -4.60 33.71
N GLU A 64 31.95 -5.51 34.66
CA GLU A 64 31.33 -6.85 34.64
C GLU A 64 29.80 -6.75 34.67
N GLN A 65 29.23 -5.88 35.51
CA GLN A 65 27.77 -5.66 35.55
C GLN A 65 27.23 -5.08 34.25
N ALA A 66 27.93 -4.12 33.63
CA ALA A 66 27.54 -3.56 32.34
C ALA A 66 27.60 -4.59 31.20
N GLU A 67 28.57 -5.51 31.25
CA GLU A 67 28.63 -6.63 30.30
C GLU A 67 27.46 -7.62 30.49
N GLN A 68 27.16 -7.98 31.74
CA GLN A 68 26.01 -8.83 32.05
C GLN A 68 24.68 -8.22 31.61
N GLN A 69 24.49 -6.91 31.79
CA GLN A 69 23.28 -6.22 31.32
C GLN A 69 23.15 -6.24 29.80
N ARG A 70 24.23 -5.98 29.05
CA ARG A 70 24.23 -6.04 27.58
C ARG A 70 23.88 -7.44 27.07
N LEU A 71 24.45 -8.48 27.68
CA LEU A 71 24.13 -9.87 27.34
C LEU A 71 22.67 -10.21 27.64
N ALA A 72 22.12 -9.74 28.77
CA ALA A 72 20.72 -9.95 29.12
C ALA A 72 19.77 -9.25 28.13
N GLU A 73 20.09 -8.03 27.69
CA GLU A 73 19.32 -7.31 26.67
C GLU A 73 19.37 -8.00 25.30
N GLU A 74 20.52 -8.53 24.91
CA GLU A 74 20.67 -9.27 23.66
C GLU A 74 19.86 -10.57 23.66
N VAL A 75 19.90 -11.33 24.76
CA VAL A 75 19.08 -12.53 24.95
C VAL A 75 17.58 -12.20 24.91
N ALA A 76 17.17 -11.11 25.55
CA ALA A 76 15.77 -10.66 25.52
C ALA A 76 15.33 -10.26 24.10
N ARG A 77 16.19 -9.59 23.33
CA ARG A 77 15.92 -9.23 21.94
C ARG A 77 15.75 -10.48 21.06
N LEU A 78 16.67 -11.44 21.16
CA LEU A 78 16.60 -12.69 20.41
C LEU A 78 15.36 -13.52 20.78
N ALA A 79 14.98 -13.55 22.05
CA ALA A 79 13.76 -14.22 22.49
C ALA A 79 12.49 -13.55 21.91
N ALA A 80 12.46 -12.22 21.84
CA ALA A 80 11.35 -11.47 21.23
C ALA A 80 11.25 -11.73 19.72
N GLU A 81 12.38 -11.72 19.00
CA GLU A 81 12.43 -12.05 17.57
C GLU A 81 11.96 -13.48 17.29
N GLN A 82 12.37 -14.45 18.11
CA GLN A 82 11.90 -15.84 18.00
C GLN A 82 10.40 -15.97 18.25
N ALA A 83 9.86 -15.29 19.27
CA ALA A 83 8.43 -15.29 19.55
C ALA A 83 7.62 -14.66 18.41
N GLU A 84 8.14 -13.61 17.76
CA GLU A 84 7.52 -13.02 16.58
C GLU A 84 7.55 -13.98 15.38
N GLN A 85 8.68 -14.64 15.11
CA GLN A 85 8.79 -15.64 14.06
C GLN A 85 7.83 -16.81 14.26
N GLN A 86 7.66 -17.28 15.51
CA GLN A 86 6.70 -18.34 15.84
C GLN A 86 5.26 -17.90 15.56
N ARG A 87 4.85 -16.69 15.98
CA ARG A 87 3.50 -16.16 15.68
C ARG A 87 3.25 -16.06 14.18
N LEU A 88 4.23 -15.57 13.42
CA LEU A 88 4.12 -15.48 11.96
C LEU A 88 4.02 -16.86 11.30
N ALA A 89 4.75 -17.85 11.81
CA ALA A 89 4.67 -19.23 11.33
C ALA A 89 3.30 -19.87 11.64
N GLU A 90 2.75 -19.64 12.83
CA GLU A 90 1.40 -20.10 13.20
C GLU A 90 0.31 -19.44 12.34
N GLU A 91 0.41 -18.14 12.09
CA GLU A 91 -0.52 -17.41 11.22
C GLU A 91 -0.43 -17.92 9.77
N ALA A 92 0.78 -18.14 9.26
CA ALA A 92 0.98 -18.71 7.92
C ALA A 92 0.41 -20.13 7.81
N ALA A 93 0.58 -20.97 8.85
CA ALA A 93 0.00 -22.31 8.88
C ALA A 93 -1.53 -22.28 8.90
N ARG A 94 -2.13 -21.34 9.66
CA ARG A 94 -3.59 -21.14 9.68
C ARG A 94 -4.12 -20.72 8.32
N LEU A 95 -3.49 -19.74 7.66
CA LEU A 95 -3.89 -19.30 6.32
C LEU A 95 -3.75 -20.41 5.29
N ALA A 96 -2.70 -21.23 5.36
CA ALA A 96 -2.54 -22.39 4.49
C ALA A 96 -3.65 -23.44 4.70
N ALA A 97 -4.05 -23.67 5.96
CA ALA A 97 -5.17 -24.57 6.27
C ALA A 97 -6.52 -24.04 5.73
N GLU A 98 -6.80 -22.74 5.92
CA GLU A 98 -8.00 -22.09 5.37
C GLU A 98 -8.03 -22.16 3.83
N GLN A 99 -6.89 -21.98 3.17
CA GLN A 99 -6.79 -22.12 1.70
C GLN A 99 -7.02 -23.57 1.23
N ALA A 100 -6.45 -24.56 1.93
CA ALA A 100 -6.66 -25.96 1.61
C ALA A 100 -8.13 -26.39 1.80
N GLU A 101 -8.81 -25.83 2.80
CA GLU A 101 -10.25 -26.04 2.99
C GLU A 101 -11.07 -25.39 1.87
N GLN A 102 -10.76 -24.16 1.47
CA GLN A 102 -11.42 -23.50 0.34
C GLN A 102 -11.21 -24.25 -0.98
N GLN A 103 -10.02 -24.78 -1.23
CA GLN A 103 -9.76 -25.61 -2.42
C GLN A 103 -10.59 -26.89 -2.40
N ARG A 104 -10.67 -27.58 -1.26
CA ARG A 104 -11.50 -28.78 -1.10
C ARG A 104 -12.98 -28.49 -1.36
N LEU A 105 -13.50 -27.39 -0.81
CA LEU A 105 -14.88 -26.95 -1.04
C LEU A 105 -15.13 -26.59 -2.51
N ALA A 106 -14.14 -25.97 -3.18
CA ALA A 106 -14.23 -25.65 -4.60
C ALA A 106 -14.21 -26.92 -5.48
N GLU A 107 -13.38 -27.91 -5.16
CA GLU A 107 -13.35 -29.21 -5.82
C GLU A 107 -14.65 -29.99 -5.61
N GLU A 108 -15.19 -29.98 -4.38
CA GLU A 108 -16.48 -30.60 -4.06
C GLU A 108 -17.63 -29.92 -4.81
N ALA A 109 -17.66 -28.59 -4.84
CA ALA A 109 -18.63 -27.84 -5.62
C ALA A 109 -18.52 -28.12 -7.13
N ALA A 110 -17.30 -28.19 -7.67
CA ALA A 110 -17.06 -28.55 -9.06
C ALA A 110 -17.54 -29.97 -9.39
N ARG A 111 -17.35 -30.92 -8.47
CA ARG A 111 -17.83 -32.30 -8.60
C ARG A 111 -19.36 -32.39 -8.57
N LEU A 112 -20.02 -31.67 -7.65
CA LEU A 112 -21.49 -31.61 -7.60
C LEU A 112 -22.09 -30.99 -8.87
N VAL A 113 -21.44 -29.96 -9.42
CA VAL A 113 -21.84 -29.37 -10.71
C VAL A 113 -21.64 -30.36 -11.87
N ALA A 114 -20.56 -31.14 -11.87
CA ALA A 114 -20.32 -32.16 -12.88
C ALA A 114 -21.35 -33.32 -12.78
N GLU A 115 -21.67 -33.78 -11.58
CA GLU A 115 -22.69 -34.81 -11.34
C GLU A 115 -24.10 -34.33 -11.72
N GLN A 116 -24.44 -33.05 -11.48
CA GLN A 116 -25.68 -32.44 -11.97
C GLN A 116 -25.70 -32.30 -13.49
N ALA A 117 -24.56 -31.99 -14.12
CA ALA A 117 -24.45 -31.90 -15.57
C ALA A 117 -24.61 -33.29 -16.25
N GLU A 118 -24.14 -34.37 -15.63
CA GLU A 118 -24.39 -35.74 -16.10
C GLU A 118 -25.86 -36.16 -15.93
N GLN A 119 -26.54 -35.76 -14.84
CA GLN A 119 -27.97 -36.05 -14.65
C GLN A 119 -28.88 -35.29 -15.63
N VAL A 120 -28.47 -34.11 -16.08
CA VAL A 120 -29.19 -33.34 -17.13
C VAL A 120 -28.97 -33.93 -18.54
N GLN A 121 -27.91 -34.73 -18.76
CA GLN A 121 -27.67 -35.38 -20.06
C GLN A 121 -28.56 -36.61 -20.32
N THR A 122 -29.23 -37.18 -19.31
CA THR A 122 -30.14 -38.32 -19.50
C THR A 122 -31.57 -37.95 -19.93
N GLU A 123 -31.93 -36.68 -19.90
CA GLU A 123 -33.23 -36.22 -20.43
C GLU A 123 -33.05 -34.94 -21.25
N GLN A 124 -32.85 -35.08 -22.57
CA GLN A 124 -33.43 -34.12 -23.50
C GLN A 124 -33.51 -34.63 -24.94
N PRO A 125 -34.65 -34.42 -25.63
CA PRO A 125 -34.72 -34.49 -27.08
C PRO A 125 -34.03 -33.26 -27.71
N VAL A 126 -33.54 -33.47 -28.92
CA VAL A 126 -32.78 -32.53 -29.76
C VAL A 126 -33.60 -31.28 -30.07
N ILE A 127 -33.11 -30.09 -29.67
CA ILE A 127 -33.37 -28.84 -30.39
C ILE A 127 -32.05 -28.07 -30.53
N SER A 128 -31.56 -28.02 -31.76
CA SER A 128 -30.51 -27.14 -32.22
C SER A 128 -30.95 -25.67 -32.09
N LYS A 129 -30.21 -24.87 -31.32
CA LYS A 129 -30.19 -23.42 -31.50
C LYS A 129 -28.77 -22.95 -31.84
N GLU A 130 -28.68 -22.54 -33.09
CA GLU A 130 -27.70 -21.70 -33.74
C GLU A 130 -27.24 -20.56 -32.82
N GLN A 131 -25.92 -20.43 -32.62
CA GLN A 131 -25.31 -19.33 -31.88
C GLN A 131 -25.54 -18.01 -32.65
N GLU A 132 -26.50 -17.22 -32.18
CA GLU A 132 -26.67 -15.84 -32.63
C GLU A 132 -25.50 -14.97 -32.15
N ARG A 133 -24.99 -14.12 -33.06
CA ARG A 133 -24.02 -13.07 -32.74
C ARG A 133 -24.60 -12.15 -31.66
N PRO A 134 -23.80 -11.67 -30.69
CA PRO A 134 -24.35 -10.89 -29.60
C PRO A 134 -24.82 -9.52 -30.12
N THR A 135 -26.12 -9.29 -30.08
CA THR A 135 -26.76 -8.00 -30.34
C THR A 135 -26.55 -7.04 -29.16
N LYS A 136 -26.69 -5.73 -29.40
CA LYS A 136 -26.62 -4.68 -28.34
C LYS A 136 -27.56 -4.97 -27.17
N GLU A 137 -28.72 -5.57 -27.44
CA GLU A 137 -29.72 -5.94 -26.44
C GLU A 137 -29.16 -6.94 -25.42
N GLY A 138 -28.30 -7.89 -25.82
CA GLY A 138 -27.68 -8.84 -24.90
C GLY A 138 -26.55 -8.27 -24.03
N PHE A 139 -25.97 -7.13 -24.41
CA PHE A 139 -24.90 -6.47 -23.65
C PHE A 139 -25.47 -5.50 -22.61
N PHE A 140 -26.41 -4.65 -23.02
CA PHE A 140 -27.08 -3.73 -22.11
C PHE A 140 -27.83 -4.48 -21.01
N SER A 141 -28.50 -5.59 -21.36
CA SER A 141 -29.17 -6.47 -20.39
C SER A 141 -28.20 -7.05 -19.36
N ARG A 142 -26.98 -7.40 -19.77
CA ARG A 142 -25.95 -7.89 -18.85
C ARG A 142 -25.45 -6.80 -17.91
N LEU A 143 -25.22 -5.59 -18.42
CA LEU A 143 -24.82 -4.44 -17.61
C LEU A 143 -25.92 -4.05 -16.60
N LYS A 144 -27.18 -3.96 -17.06
CA LYS A 144 -28.37 -3.74 -16.22
C LYS A 144 -28.42 -4.79 -15.09
N ARG A 145 -28.21 -6.07 -15.43
CA ARG A 145 -28.19 -7.18 -14.46
C ARG A 145 -27.03 -7.09 -13.46
N SER A 146 -25.81 -6.75 -13.91
CA SER A 146 -24.68 -6.59 -12.99
C SER A 146 -24.89 -5.43 -12.01
N LEU A 147 -25.53 -4.36 -12.44
CA LEU A 147 -25.73 -3.18 -11.60
C LEU A 147 -26.96 -3.25 -10.69
N VAL A 148 -27.69 -4.37 -10.66
CA VAL A 148 -28.97 -4.50 -9.91
C VAL A 148 -28.84 -4.01 -8.47
N LYS A 149 -27.82 -4.48 -7.74
CA LYS A 149 -27.61 -4.10 -6.33
C LYS A 149 -27.33 -2.60 -6.16
N THR A 150 -26.53 -2.01 -7.05
CA THR A 150 -26.21 -0.57 -6.99
C THR A 150 -27.42 0.28 -7.42
N ARG A 151 -28.18 -0.19 -8.41
CA ARG A 151 -29.37 0.49 -8.92
C ARG A 151 -30.50 0.58 -7.90
N GLN A 152 -30.64 -0.43 -7.03
CA GLN A 152 -31.61 -0.41 -5.93
C GLN A 152 -31.37 0.78 -4.97
N ASN A 153 -30.12 1.20 -4.77
CA ASN A 153 -29.79 2.34 -3.90
C ASN A 153 -29.66 3.68 -4.67
N LEU A 154 -29.31 3.63 -5.95
CA LEU A 154 -29.18 4.82 -6.80
C LEU A 154 -30.36 4.91 -7.76
N GLY A 155 -30.26 4.33 -8.95
CA GLY A 155 -31.20 4.62 -10.03
C GLY A 155 -32.68 4.36 -9.76
N SER A 156 -33.10 3.13 -9.45
CA SER A 156 -34.52 2.87 -9.14
C SER A 156 -34.87 3.29 -7.71
N GLY A 157 -33.91 3.28 -6.79
CA GLY A 157 -34.07 3.77 -5.42
C GLY A 157 -34.47 5.26 -5.36
N PHE A 158 -33.91 6.09 -6.25
CA PHE A 158 -34.30 7.49 -6.32
C PHE A 158 -35.71 7.71 -6.87
N LEU A 159 -36.20 6.84 -7.75
CA LEU A 159 -37.55 6.99 -8.30
C LEU A 159 -38.62 6.84 -7.20
N SER A 160 -38.41 5.90 -6.27
CA SER A 160 -39.31 5.73 -5.12
C SER A 160 -39.20 6.89 -4.13
N LEU A 161 -38.00 7.45 -3.94
CA LEU A 161 -37.76 8.63 -3.11
C LEU A 161 -38.56 9.85 -3.60
N PHE A 162 -38.59 10.06 -4.91
CA PHE A 162 -39.23 11.22 -5.54
C PHE A 162 -40.74 11.06 -5.74
N SER A 163 -41.28 9.85 -5.67
CA SER A 163 -42.70 9.61 -5.96
C SER A 163 -43.62 10.24 -4.92
N GLY A 164 -44.41 11.24 -5.34
CA GLY A 164 -45.44 11.88 -4.52
C GLY A 164 -44.93 12.85 -3.44
N LYS A 165 -43.61 13.09 -3.36
CA LYS A 165 -43.01 14.07 -2.43
C LYS A 165 -42.96 15.46 -3.02
N LYS A 166 -43.04 16.48 -2.16
CA LYS A 166 -42.74 17.87 -2.54
C LYS A 166 -41.24 18.07 -2.57
N ILE A 167 -40.78 19.03 -3.37
CA ILE A 167 -39.38 19.44 -3.39
C ILE A 167 -39.19 20.43 -2.23
N ASP A 168 -38.69 19.93 -1.11
CA ASP A 168 -38.36 20.65 0.11
C ASP A 168 -36.97 20.23 0.62
N ASP A 169 -36.52 20.85 1.72
CA ASP A 169 -35.21 20.58 2.30
C ASP A 169 -35.09 19.13 2.80
N ASP A 170 -36.17 18.57 3.37
CA ASP A 170 -36.23 17.19 3.83
C ASP A 170 -35.97 16.19 2.68
N LEU A 171 -36.50 16.45 1.48
CA LEU A 171 -36.20 15.61 0.30
C LEU A 171 -34.71 15.65 -0.09
N PHE A 172 -34.06 16.81 0.01
CA PHE A 172 -32.63 16.93 -0.32
C PHE A 172 -31.75 16.24 0.72
N ASP A 173 -32.12 16.29 2.01
CA ASP A 173 -31.42 15.58 3.08
C ASP A 173 -31.52 14.06 2.88
N GLU A 174 -32.71 13.53 2.55
CA GLU A 174 -32.88 12.11 2.25
C GLU A 174 -32.10 11.68 0.99
N LEU A 175 -32.04 12.53 -0.04
CA LEU A 175 -31.25 12.28 -1.25
C LEU A 175 -29.75 12.26 -0.95
N GLU A 176 -29.27 13.19 -0.12
CA GLU A 176 -27.88 13.24 0.35
C GLU A 176 -27.54 11.94 1.09
N GLU A 177 -28.39 11.49 2.01
CA GLU A 177 -28.19 10.24 2.74
C GLU A 177 -28.07 9.03 1.79
N GLN A 178 -28.99 8.90 0.82
CA GLN A 178 -28.95 7.82 -0.17
C GLN A 178 -27.67 7.82 -1.01
N LEU A 179 -27.22 8.99 -1.47
CA LEU A 179 -25.98 9.13 -2.23
C LEU A 179 -24.76 8.71 -1.40
N LEU A 180 -24.74 9.06 -0.11
CA LEU A 180 -23.67 8.66 0.81
C LEU A 180 -23.68 7.15 1.09
N ILE A 181 -24.85 6.54 1.30
CA ILE A 181 -25.01 5.08 1.49
C ILE A 181 -24.48 4.32 0.26
N ALA A 182 -24.71 4.85 -0.93
CA ALA A 182 -24.23 4.29 -2.18
C ALA A 182 -22.73 4.52 -2.45
N ASP A 183 -21.98 5.12 -1.52
CA ASP A 183 -20.55 5.42 -1.61
C ASP A 183 -20.18 6.45 -2.72
N VAL A 184 -21.08 7.40 -3.05
CA VAL A 184 -20.80 8.53 -3.98
C VAL A 184 -19.77 9.52 -3.43
N GLY A 185 -19.56 9.50 -2.11
CA GLY A 185 -18.57 10.32 -1.42
C GLY A 185 -19.06 11.73 -1.07
N VAL A 186 -18.59 12.26 0.05
CA VAL A 186 -19.10 13.50 0.65
C VAL A 186 -18.99 14.69 -0.29
N ASP A 187 -17.81 14.91 -0.88
CA ASP A 187 -17.59 16.09 -1.74
C ASP A 187 -18.43 16.04 -3.02
N THR A 188 -18.51 14.87 -3.65
CA THR A 188 -19.29 14.64 -4.87
C THR A 188 -20.78 14.78 -4.59
N THR A 189 -21.27 14.18 -3.49
CA THR A 189 -22.66 14.31 -3.05
C THR A 189 -23.01 15.77 -2.82
N ARG A 190 -22.19 16.51 -2.06
CA ARG A 190 -22.42 17.94 -1.81
C ARG A 190 -22.49 18.75 -3.10
N LYS A 191 -21.62 18.46 -4.08
CA LYS A 191 -21.66 19.11 -5.41
C LYS A 191 -22.98 18.82 -6.14
N ILE A 192 -23.41 17.55 -6.16
CA ILE A 192 -24.67 17.13 -6.78
C ILE A 192 -25.86 17.84 -6.10
N ILE A 193 -25.98 17.75 -4.78
CA ILE A 193 -27.07 18.37 -4.02
C ILE A 193 -27.10 19.88 -4.23
N SER A 194 -25.96 20.57 -4.11
CA SER A 194 -25.88 22.02 -4.32
C SER A 194 -26.34 22.43 -5.72
N SER A 195 -25.96 21.64 -6.74
CA SER A 195 -26.41 21.86 -8.11
C SER A 195 -27.92 21.70 -8.24
N LEU A 196 -28.49 20.62 -7.69
CA LEU A 196 -29.93 20.35 -7.74
C LEU A 196 -30.75 21.42 -6.99
N THR A 197 -30.35 21.82 -5.78
CA THR A 197 -31.02 22.87 -5.00
C THR A 197 -31.00 24.22 -5.73
N THR A 198 -29.89 24.54 -6.41
CA THR A 198 -29.77 25.76 -7.22
C THR A 198 -30.78 25.76 -8.39
N HIS A 199 -30.96 24.63 -9.08
CA HIS A 199 -31.92 24.52 -10.18
C HIS A 199 -33.38 24.48 -9.69
N ALA A 200 -33.64 23.84 -8.54
CA ALA A 200 -34.96 23.82 -7.93
C ALA A 200 -35.43 25.24 -7.52
N SER A 201 -34.57 26.01 -6.85
CA SER A 201 -34.90 27.37 -6.39
C SER A 201 -35.17 28.37 -7.53
N ARG A 202 -34.61 28.12 -8.72
CA ARG A 202 -34.86 28.93 -9.94
C ARG A 202 -36.22 28.64 -10.61
N LYS A 203 -37.06 27.78 -10.02
CA LYS A 203 -38.34 27.30 -10.58
C LYS A 203 -38.20 26.55 -11.91
N GLU A 204 -37.00 26.05 -12.21
CA GLU A 204 -36.75 25.24 -13.41
C GLU A 204 -37.29 23.81 -13.24
N LEU A 205 -37.37 23.33 -12.00
CA LEU A 205 -37.91 22.02 -11.64
C LEU A 205 -39.32 22.18 -11.07
N LYS A 206 -40.32 21.65 -11.80
CA LYS A 206 -41.75 21.78 -11.45
C LYS A 206 -42.30 20.59 -10.64
N ASP A 207 -41.63 19.44 -10.73
CA ASP A 207 -42.02 18.19 -10.08
C ASP A 207 -40.80 17.29 -9.84
N ALA A 208 -41.03 16.21 -9.10
CA ALA A 208 -39.99 15.29 -8.67
C ALA A 208 -39.43 14.41 -9.84
N GLU A 209 -40.18 14.26 -10.94
CA GLU A 209 -39.68 13.60 -12.16
C GLU A 209 -38.64 14.47 -12.88
N ALA A 210 -38.84 15.79 -12.91
CA ALA A 210 -37.85 16.74 -13.40
C ALA A 210 -36.57 16.69 -12.56
N LEU A 211 -36.68 16.57 -11.23
CA LEU A 211 -35.53 16.43 -10.33
C LEU A 211 -34.76 15.13 -10.59
N TYR A 212 -35.45 14.00 -10.82
CA TYR A 212 -34.83 12.74 -11.21
C TYR A 212 -34.05 12.84 -12.52
N THR A 213 -34.65 13.48 -13.53
CA THR A 213 -34.00 13.71 -14.83
C THR A 213 -32.76 14.57 -14.66
N LYS A 214 -32.85 15.64 -13.85
CA LYS A 214 -31.73 16.52 -13.57
C LYS A 214 -30.61 15.82 -12.80
N LEU A 215 -30.94 14.97 -11.83
CA LEU A 215 -29.95 14.15 -11.12
C LEU A 215 -29.19 13.22 -12.08
N LYS A 216 -29.91 12.55 -12.99
CA LYS A 216 -29.30 11.72 -14.06
C LYS A 216 -28.34 12.55 -14.92
N GLU A 217 -28.73 13.76 -15.31
CA GLU A 217 -27.88 14.68 -16.08
C GLU A 217 -26.62 15.09 -15.32
N GLU A 218 -26.73 15.48 -14.05
CA GLU A 218 -25.58 15.88 -13.22
C GLU A 218 -24.60 14.71 -13.05
N MET A 219 -25.09 13.52 -12.75
CA MET A 219 -24.27 12.31 -12.60
C MET A 219 -23.63 11.88 -13.94
N SER A 220 -24.35 12.04 -15.05
CA SER A 220 -23.80 11.81 -16.39
C SER A 220 -22.69 12.80 -16.74
N GLY A 221 -22.88 14.07 -16.38
CA GLY A 221 -21.88 15.12 -16.58
C GLY A 221 -20.55 14.83 -15.88
N ILE A 222 -20.60 14.23 -14.68
CA ILE A 222 -19.39 13.77 -13.97
C ILE A 222 -18.66 12.68 -14.76
N LEU A 223 -19.38 11.64 -15.18
CA LEU A 223 -18.75 10.48 -15.86
C LEU A 223 -18.27 10.78 -17.28
N THR A 224 -18.91 11.72 -17.97
CA THR A 224 -18.53 12.12 -19.33
C THR A 224 -17.11 12.68 -19.38
N LYS A 225 -16.68 13.40 -18.34
CA LYS A 225 -15.32 13.98 -18.26
C LYS A 225 -14.21 12.93 -18.29
N VAL A 226 -14.50 11.73 -17.78
CA VAL A 226 -13.54 10.61 -17.68
C VAL A 226 -13.82 9.51 -18.71
N ASN A 227 -14.78 9.71 -19.62
CA ASN A 227 -15.11 8.76 -20.67
C ASN A 227 -14.13 8.88 -21.84
N LYS A 228 -12.97 8.22 -21.71
CA LYS A 228 -11.99 8.11 -22.79
C LYS A 228 -11.52 6.66 -22.90
N PRO A 229 -11.95 5.92 -23.93
CA PRO A 229 -11.46 4.57 -24.19
C PRO A 229 -9.94 4.52 -24.32
N LEU A 230 -9.35 3.36 -24.02
CA LEU A 230 -7.92 3.13 -24.22
C LEU A 230 -7.63 3.08 -25.72
N ASP A 231 -6.72 3.93 -26.20
CA ASP A 231 -6.22 3.95 -27.56
C ASP A 231 -4.80 3.40 -27.56
N ILE A 232 -4.59 2.31 -28.31
CA ILE A 232 -3.31 1.60 -28.39
C ILE A 232 -2.60 1.80 -29.73
N GLU A 233 -3.08 2.72 -30.57
CA GLU A 233 -2.51 2.95 -31.89
C GLU A 233 -1.20 3.75 -31.87
N GLY A 234 -0.39 3.61 -32.92
CA GLY A 234 0.81 4.42 -33.14
C GLY A 234 2.05 4.06 -32.30
N LYS A 235 2.00 2.98 -31.50
CA LYS A 235 3.13 2.50 -30.69
C LYS A 235 3.28 0.97 -30.82
N THR A 236 4.52 0.49 -30.86
CA THR A 236 4.82 -0.94 -30.97
C THR A 236 6.12 -1.27 -30.20
N PRO A 237 6.04 -1.89 -29.01
CA PRO A 237 4.81 -2.24 -28.29
C PRO A 237 4.14 -1.02 -27.64
N TYR A 238 2.81 -1.02 -27.57
CA TYR A 238 2.07 -0.25 -26.58
C TYR A 238 2.26 -0.93 -25.20
N VAL A 239 2.65 -0.16 -24.18
CA VAL A 239 3.10 -0.71 -22.89
C VAL A 239 2.13 -0.29 -21.81
N ILE A 240 1.43 -1.26 -21.22
CA ILE A 240 0.48 -1.07 -20.13
C ILE A 240 1.12 -1.57 -18.83
N LEU A 241 1.31 -0.67 -17.87
CA LEU A 241 1.72 -1.01 -16.51
C LEU A 241 0.48 -1.12 -15.63
N MET A 242 0.17 -2.32 -15.16
CA MET A 242 -0.98 -2.57 -14.29
C MET A 242 -0.57 -2.38 -12.84
N VAL A 243 -1.26 -1.50 -12.12
CA VAL A 243 -1.00 -1.22 -10.70
C VAL A 243 -2.28 -1.36 -9.87
N GLY A 244 -2.12 -1.45 -8.56
CA GLY A 244 -3.24 -1.62 -7.61
C GLY A 244 -2.93 -2.67 -6.56
N VAL A 245 -3.81 -2.80 -5.56
CA VAL A 245 -3.55 -3.68 -4.41
C VAL A 245 -3.89 -5.14 -4.70
N ASN A 246 -3.56 -6.05 -3.79
CA ASN A 246 -3.91 -7.46 -3.94
C ASN A 246 -5.43 -7.67 -3.84
N GLY A 247 -5.97 -8.65 -4.56
CA GLY A 247 -7.39 -9.02 -4.49
C GLY A 247 -8.36 -8.13 -5.27
N VAL A 248 -7.92 -6.98 -5.82
CA VAL A 248 -8.77 -6.09 -6.64
C VAL A 248 -8.94 -6.55 -8.09
N GLY A 249 -8.42 -7.73 -8.46
CA GLY A 249 -8.61 -8.29 -9.80
C GLY A 249 -7.60 -7.85 -10.87
N LYS A 250 -6.39 -7.38 -10.51
CA LYS A 250 -5.33 -7.01 -11.47
C LYS A 250 -5.00 -8.12 -12.48
N THR A 251 -4.53 -9.27 -12.00
CA THR A 251 -4.12 -10.41 -12.85
C THR A 251 -5.29 -10.93 -13.69
N THR A 252 -6.51 -10.96 -13.13
CA THR A 252 -7.72 -11.28 -13.89
C THR A 252 -7.99 -10.26 -15.00
N THR A 253 -7.84 -8.97 -14.72
CA THR A 253 -8.00 -7.89 -15.71
C THR A 253 -6.95 -8.00 -16.81
N ILE A 254 -5.71 -8.35 -16.48
CA ILE A 254 -4.64 -8.62 -17.45
C ILE A 254 -5.05 -9.73 -18.41
N GLY A 255 -5.52 -10.87 -17.90
CA GLY A 255 -5.97 -11.99 -18.73
C GLY A 255 -7.10 -11.60 -19.67
N LYS A 256 -8.09 -10.85 -19.17
CA LYS A 256 -9.22 -10.36 -19.97
C LYS A 256 -8.78 -9.38 -21.06
N LEU A 257 -7.95 -8.39 -20.72
CA LEU A 257 -7.38 -7.44 -21.70
C LEU A 257 -6.56 -8.15 -22.77
N ALA A 258 -5.71 -9.09 -22.36
CA ALA A 258 -4.86 -9.85 -23.28
C ALA A 258 -5.71 -10.62 -24.31
N ARG A 259 -6.79 -11.28 -23.84
CA ARG A 259 -7.71 -11.98 -24.74
C ARG A 259 -8.50 -11.02 -25.63
N GLN A 260 -8.89 -9.86 -25.11
CA GLN A 260 -9.58 -8.82 -25.88
C GLN A 260 -8.70 -8.29 -27.03
N PHE A 261 -7.42 -8.01 -26.77
CA PHE A 261 -6.47 -7.57 -27.80
C PHE A 261 -6.18 -8.69 -28.82
N GLN A 262 -6.01 -9.94 -28.38
CA GLN A 262 -5.91 -11.07 -29.31
C GLN A 262 -7.15 -11.21 -30.22
N ALA A 263 -8.35 -11.02 -29.67
CA ALA A 263 -9.59 -11.04 -30.45
C ALA A 263 -9.69 -9.90 -31.47
N GLN A 264 -8.96 -8.80 -31.24
CA GLN A 264 -8.78 -7.69 -32.19
C GLN A 264 -7.64 -7.95 -33.20
N GLY A 265 -7.01 -9.13 -33.17
CA GLY A 265 -5.90 -9.50 -34.05
C GLY A 265 -4.55 -8.92 -33.63
N LYS A 266 -4.43 -8.38 -32.42
CA LYS A 266 -3.16 -7.84 -31.89
C LYS A 266 -2.33 -8.96 -31.26
N SER A 267 -1.03 -8.91 -31.49
CA SER A 267 -0.06 -9.73 -30.76
C SER A 267 0.15 -9.17 -29.35
N VAL A 268 0.17 -10.04 -28.35
CA VAL A 268 0.26 -9.67 -26.93
C VAL A 268 1.45 -10.37 -26.29
N MET A 269 2.11 -9.71 -25.35
CA MET A 269 3.09 -10.29 -24.44
C MET A 269 2.76 -9.87 -23.01
N LEU A 270 3.03 -10.75 -22.05
CA LEU A 270 2.84 -10.46 -20.62
C LEU A 270 4.19 -10.39 -19.91
N ALA A 271 4.30 -9.52 -18.90
CA ALA A 271 5.45 -9.48 -18.00
C ALA A 271 5.01 -9.77 -16.55
N ALA A 272 5.61 -10.79 -15.94
CA ALA A 272 5.32 -11.21 -14.57
C ALA A 272 6.12 -10.38 -13.56
N GLY A 273 5.73 -9.12 -13.34
CA GLY A 273 6.40 -8.21 -12.42
C GLY A 273 5.98 -8.34 -10.94
N ASP A 274 4.97 -9.14 -10.59
CA ASP A 274 4.70 -9.53 -9.18
C ASP A 274 5.66 -10.66 -8.75
N THR A 275 6.96 -10.35 -8.71
CA THR A 275 8.03 -11.34 -8.47
C THR A 275 8.07 -11.85 -7.02
N PHE A 276 7.43 -11.15 -6.08
CA PHE A 276 7.37 -11.54 -4.67
C PHE A 276 6.41 -12.71 -4.41
N ARG A 277 5.43 -12.94 -5.30
CA ARG A 277 4.44 -14.00 -5.15
C ARG A 277 4.65 -15.04 -6.22
N ALA A 278 5.30 -16.15 -5.87
CA ALA A 278 5.50 -17.29 -6.79
C ALA A 278 4.19 -17.70 -7.49
N ALA A 279 3.10 -17.81 -6.74
CA ALA A 279 1.78 -18.13 -7.27
C ALA A 279 1.23 -17.07 -8.27
N ALA A 280 1.61 -15.79 -8.14
CA ALA A 280 1.17 -14.76 -9.10
C ALA A 280 1.92 -14.91 -10.44
N VAL A 281 3.22 -15.19 -10.39
CA VAL A 281 4.02 -15.52 -11.58
C VAL A 281 3.47 -16.75 -12.27
N GLU A 282 3.26 -17.84 -11.52
CA GLU A 282 2.72 -19.10 -12.03
C GLU A 282 1.31 -18.89 -12.63
N GLN A 283 0.43 -18.17 -11.93
CA GLN A 283 -0.91 -17.87 -12.42
C GLN A 283 -0.86 -17.11 -13.77
N LEU A 284 0.04 -16.14 -13.91
CA LEU A 284 0.19 -15.40 -15.17
C LEU A 284 0.78 -16.29 -16.28
N GLN A 285 1.72 -17.17 -15.95
CA GLN A 285 2.29 -18.14 -16.90
C GLN A 285 1.24 -19.14 -17.41
N VAL A 286 0.43 -19.71 -16.52
CA VAL A 286 -0.69 -20.59 -16.88
C VAL A 286 -1.70 -19.87 -17.77
N TRP A 287 -2.01 -18.60 -17.46
CA TRP A 287 -2.83 -17.75 -18.32
C TRP A 287 -2.22 -17.56 -19.72
N GLY A 288 -0.92 -17.31 -19.77
CA GLY A 288 -0.19 -17.18 -21.02
C GLY A 288 -0.21 -18.47 -21.83
N GLU A 289 0.12 -19.60 -21.22
CA GLU A 289 0.12 -20.91 -21.87
C GLU A 289 -1.26 -21.28 -22.43
N ARG A 290 -2.32 -21.14 -21.61
CA ARG A 290 -3.70 -21.43 -22.02
C ARG A 290 -4.16 -20.60 -23.23
N ASN A 291 -3.65 -19.39 -23.38
CA ASN A 291 -4.03 -18.46 -24.45
C ASN A 291 -2.96 -18.30 -25.54
N HIS A 292 -1.89 -19.10 -25.49
CA HIS A 292 -0.75 -19.00 -26.41
C HIS A 292 -0.12 -17.59 -26.46
N ILE A 293 0.02 -16.95 -25.28
CA ILE A 293 0.61 -15.63 -25.09
C ILE A 293 1.99 -15.79 -24.43
N PRO A 294 3.07 -15.26 -25.02
CA PRO A 294 4.38 -15.30 -24.39
C PRO A 294 4.39 -14.51 -23.08
N VAL A 295 4.93 -15.13 -22.02
CA VAL A 295 5.10 -14.51 -20.70
C VAL A 295 6.59 -14.41 -20.39
N VAL A 296 7.04 -13.20 -20.06
CA VAL A 296 8.39 -12.95 -19.57
C VAL A 296 8.35 -12.97 -18.04
N ALA A 297 9.10 -13.88 -17.45
CA ALA A 297 9.20 -14.08 -16.01
C ALA A 297 10.64 -14.43 -15.63
N GLN A 298 11.02 -14.15 -14.39
CA GLN A 298 12.27 -14.57 -13.77
C GLN A 298 11.96 -15.38 -12.49
N HIS A 299 12.99 -15.74 -11.71
CA HIS A 299 12.83 -16.46 -10.45
C HIS A 299 12.10 -15.62 -9.39
N THR A 300 11.44 -16.27 -8.43
CA THR A 300 10.78 -15.61 -7.30
C THR A 300 11.77 -14.73 -6.54
N GLY A 301 11.37 -13.50 -6.22
CA GLY A 301 12.23 -12.50 -5.57
C GLY A 301 13.15 -11.72 -6.51
N ALA A 302 13.10 -11.99 -7.83
CA ALA A 302 13.80 -11.18 -8.81
C ALA A 302 13.35 -9.71 -8.78
N ASP A 303 14.20 -8.79 -9.25
CA ASP A 303 13.85 -7.37 -9.33
C ASP A 303 12.74 -7.12 -10.38
N PRO A 304 11.55 -6.64 -9.99
CA PRO A 304 10.44 -6.40 -10.93
C PRO A 304 10.81 -5.50 -12.11
N ALA A 305 11.61 -4.46 -11.86
CA ALA A 305 12.04 -3.53 -12.88
C ALA A 305 12.92 -4.21 -13.95
N SER A 306 13.71 -5.21 -13.55
CA SER A 306 14.55 -6.00 -14.46
C SER A 306 13.70 -6.95 -15.31
N VAL A 307 12.71 -7.63 -14.72
CA VAL A 307 11.76 -8.48 -15.48
C VAL A 307 11.03 -7.67 -16.56
N ILE A 308 10.56 -6.48 -16.19
CA ILE A 308 9.83 -5.59 -17.11
C ILE A 308 10.76 -5.03 -18.19
N PHE A 309 12.00 -4.71 -17.87
CA PHE A 309 13.01 -4.28 -18.84
C PHE A 309 13.22 -5.35 -19.91
N ASP A 310 13.43 -6.60 -19.50
CA ASP A 310 13.59 -7.74 -20.41
C ASP A 310 12.34 -7.95 -21.27
N ALA A 311 11.16 -7.75 -20.69
CA ALA A 311 9.90 -7.88 -21.40
C ALA A 311 9.73 -6.82 -22.50
N ILE A 312 10.06 -5.56 -22.23
CA ILE A 312 10.04 -4.49 -23.25
C ILE A 312 11.02 -4.80 -24.38
N GLN A 313 12.25 -5.23 -24.05
CA GLN A 313 13.25 -5.60 -25.05
C GLN A 313 12.78 -6.78 -25.91
N SER A 314 12.22 -7.82 -25.28
CA SER A 314 11.66 -9.00 -25.97
C SER A 314 10.47 -8.62 -26.87
N ALA A 315 9.56 -7.78 -26.38
CA ALA A 315 8.41 -7.30 -27.15
C ALA A 315 8.85 -6.48 -28.37
N LYS A 316 9.83 -5.57 -28.21
CA LYS A 316 10.42 -4.81 -29.33
C LYS A 316 11.10 -5.73 -30.34
N ALA A 317 11.92 -6.68 -29.90
CA ALA A 317 12.62 -7.61 -30.79
C ALA A 317 11.68 -8.51 -31.59
N LYS A 318 10.53 -8.89 -31.01
CA LYS A 318 9.52 -9.74 -31.65
C LYS A 318 8.44 -8.95 -32.39
N GLY A 319 8.49 -7.61 -32.37
CA GLY A 319 7.47 -6.76 -33.00
C GLY A 319 6.06 -6.94 -32.41
N VAL A 320 5.96 -7.15 -31.09
CA VAL A 320 4.67 -7.36 -30.41
C VAL A 320 3.90 -6.04 -30.32
N ASP A 321 2.59 -6.08 -30.57
CA ASP A 321 1.72 -4.90 -30.55
C ASP A 321 1.50 -4.36 -29.14
N VAL A 322 1.21 -5.23 -28.17
CA VAL A 322 0.89 -4.84 -26.79
C VAL A 322 1.69 -5.64 -25.77
N LEU A 323 2.33 -4.95 -24.84
CA LEU A 323 2.94 -5.52 -23.64
C LEU A 323 2.13 -5.12 -22.40
N ILE A 324 1.68 -6.10 -21.63
CA ILE A 324 0.98 -5.86 -20.36
C ILE A 324 1.87 -6.35 -19.21
N ALA A 325 2.28 -5.45 -18.33
CA ALA A 325 3.12 -5.75 -17.18
C ALA A 325 2.30 -5.80 -15.88
N ASP A 326 2.32 -6.95 -15.21
CA ASP A 326 1.78 -7.10 -13.85
C ASP A 326 2.76 -6.51 -12.82
N THR A 327 2.26 -6.09 -11.65
CA THR A 327 3.08 -5.59 -10.54
C THR A 327 2.60 -6.14 -9.21
N ALA A 328 3.46 -6.07 -8.19
CA ALA A 328 3.07 -6.32 -6.82
C ALA A 328 1.93 -5.37 -6.36
N GLY A 329 1.14 -5.81 -5.38
CA GLY A 329 0.01 -5.05 -4.81
C GLY A 329 -0.04 -5.01 -3.28
N ARG A 330 1.08 -5.18 -2.58
CA ARG A 330 1.15 -5.22 -1.11
C ARG A 330 1.09 -3.81 -0.49
N LEU A 331 -0.12 -3.25 -0.32
CA LEU A 331 -0.29 -1.87 0.18
C LEU A 331 0.09 -1.67 1.66
N GLN A 332 0.18 -2.72 2.47
CA GLN A 332 0.56 -2.61 3.89
C GLN A 332 1.95 -1.99 4.09
N ASN A 333 2.83 -2.09 3.09
CA ASN A 333 4.15 -1.43 3.07
C ASN A 333 4.20 -0.33 2.00
N LYS A 334 3.33 0.69 2.16
CA LYS A 334 3.06 1.75 1.17
C LYS A 334 4.33 2.34 0.58
N SER A 335 5.30 2.73 1.41
CA SER A 335 6.51 3.42 0.97
C SER A 335 7.36 2.55 0.04
N HIS A 336 7.58 1.27 0.40
CA HIS A 336 8.36 0.36 -0.44
C HIS A 336 7.67 0.06 -1.77
N LEU A 337 6.35 -0.18 -1.76
CA LEU A 337 5.60 -0.42 -2.98
C LEU A 337 5.68 0.78 -3.94
N MET A 338 5.52 2.00 -3.43
CA MET A 338 5.56 3.20 -4.27
C MET A 338 6.95 3.47 -4.85
N GLU A 339 8.02 3.25 -4.08
CA GLU A 339 9.39 3.38 -4.60
C GLU A 339 9.73 2.31 -5.65
N GLU A 340 9.21 1.09 -5.48
CA GLU A 340 9.33 0.04 -6.49
C GLU A 340 8.64 0.43 -7.80
N LEU A 341 7.40 0.92 -7.74
CA LEU A 341 6.67 1.36 -8.93
C LEU A 341 7.37 2.55 -9.63
N LYS A 342 7.88 3.53 -8.87
CA LYS A 342 8.70 4.61 -9.42
C LYS A 342 9.96 4.08 -10.10
N LYS A 343 10.63 3.09 -9.50
CA LYS A 343 11.81 2.43 -10.09
C LYS A 343 11.44 1.76 -11.41
N ILE A 344 10.32 1.02 -11.47
CA ILE A 344 9.83 0.38 -12.70
C ILE A 344 9.60 1.43 -13.79
N VAL A 345 8.83 2.49 -13.52
CA VAL A 345 8.56 3.56 -14.49
C VAL A 345 9.85 4.21 -14.99
N ARG A 346 10.80 4.50 -14.07
CA ARG A 346 12.11 5.05 -14.44
C ARG A 346 12.91 4.12 -15.36
N VAL A 347 12.85 2.81 -15.12
CA VAL A 347 13.53 1.81 -15.96
C VAL A 347 12.88 1.68 -17.33
N MET A 348 11.54 1.69 -17.40
CA MET A 348 10.81 1.72 -18.67
C MET A 348 11.20 2.94 -19.52
N LYS A 349 11.28 4.13 -18.90
CA LYS A 349 11.67 5.38 -19.57
C LYS A 349 13.07 5.38 -20.19
N LYS A 350 13.98 4.52 -19.71
CA LYS A 350 15.31 4.36 -20.32
C LYS A 350 15.26 3.66 -21.68
N LEU A 351 14.26 2.81 -21.90
CA LEU A 351 14.07 2.07 -23.15
C LEU A 351 13.19 2.84 -24.15
N ASP A 352 12.21 3.57 -23.65
CA ASP A 352 11.33 4.44 -24.43
C ASP A 352 10.85 5.56 -23.51
N GLU A 353 11.16 6.81 -23.85
CA GLU A 353 10.82 7.99 -23.04
C GLU A 353 9.30 8.13 -22.79
N ASN A 354 8.48 7.58 -23.69
CA ASN A 354 7.02 7.58 -23.59
C ASN A 354 6.44 6.35 -22.86
N ALA A 355 7.27 5.38 -22.46
CA ALA A 355 6.82 4.21 -21.73
C ALA A 355 6.83 4.44 -20.21
N PRO A 356 5.86 3.87 -19.46
CA PRO A 356 4.67 3.18 -19.96
C PRO A 356 3.68 4.13 -20.64
N HIS A 357 3.03 3.65 -21.69
CA HIS A 357 2.02 4.40 -22.45
C HIS A 357 0.70 4.51 -21.68
N GLU A 358 0.42 3.52 -20.84
CA GLU A 358 -0.68 3.53 -19.89
C GLU A 358 -0.22 3.02 -18.52
N ILE A 359 -0.49 3.78 -17.46
CA ILE A 359 -0.42 3.31 -16.07
C ILE A 359 -1.86 3.11 -15.58
N MET A 360 -2.30 1.86 -15.62
CA MET A 360 -3.67 1.46 -15.35
C MET A 360 -3.82 1.01 -13.90
N LEU A 361 -4.52 1.80 -13.08
CA LEU A 361 -4.89 1.38 -11.74
C LEU A 361 -6.12 0.48 -11.79
N THR A 362 -6.03 -0.71 -11.18
CA THR A 362 -7.20 -1.56 -10.95
C THR A 362 -7.74 -1.33 -9.55
N LEU A 363 -9.05 -1.05 -9.45
CA LEU A 363 -9.77 -0.83 -8.20
C LEU A 363 -10.93 -1.81 -8.06
N ASP A 364 -11.29 -2.07 -6.81
CA ASP A 364 -12.46 -2.86 -6.45
C ASP A 364 -13.61 -1.93 -6.04
N ALA A 365 -14.70 -1.95 -6.82
CA ALA A 365 -15.87 -1.11 -6.60
C ALA A 365 -16.56 -1.39 -5.25
N SER A 366 -16.38 -2.58 -4.67
CA SER A 366 -16.98 -2.93 -3.38
C SER A 366 -16.33 -2.23 -2.19
N THR A 367 -15.14 -1.66 -2.38
CA THR A 367 -14.31 -1.13 -1.28
C THR A 367 -14.60 0.34 -0.93
N GLY A 368 -15.51 1.01 -1.65
CA GLY A 368 -15.97 2.38 -1.35
C GLY A 368 -14.81 3.37 -1.19
N GLN A 369 -14.78 4.10 -0.07
CA GLN A 369 -13.75 5.10 0.24
C GLN A 369 -12.31 4.58 0.19
N ASN A 370 -12.07 3.29 0.40
CA ASN A 370 -10.73 2.72 0.28
C ASN A 370 -10.21 2.79 -1.17
N ALA A 371 -11.07 2.66 -2.17
CA ALA A 371 -10.70 2.80 -3.58
C ALA A 371 -10.23 4.23 -3.91
N ILE A 372 -10.90 5.25 -3.34
CA ILE A 372 -10.54 6.66 -3.51
C ILE A 372 -9.15 6.93 -2.91
N ASN A 373 -8.92 6.47 -1.67
CA ASN A 373 -7.62 6.62 -1.02
C ASN A 373 -6.50 5.92 -1.80
N GLN A 374 -6.77 4.74 -2.38
CA GLN A 374 -5.82 4.05 -3.24
C GLN A 374 -5.54 4.87 -4.51
N ALA A 375 -6.57 5.35 -5.20
CA ALA A 375 -6.40 6.17 -6.40
C ALA A 375 -5.49 7.37 -6.14
N LYS A 376 -5.70 8.08 -5.04
CA LYS A 376 -4.84 9.18 -4.60
C LYS A 376 -3.39 8.74 -4.42
N LEU A 377 -3.14 7.71 -3.60
CA LEU A 377 -1.79 7.25 -3.28
C LEU A 377 -1.01 6.80 -4.52
N PHE A 378 -1.65 6.03 -5.42
CA PHE A 378 -1.00 5.58 -6.65
C PHE A 378 -0.79 6.73 -7.64
N HIS A 379 -1.73 7.67 -7.75
CA HIS A 379 -1.58 8.83 -8.62
C HIS A 379 -0.44 9.74 -8.18
N GLU A 380 -0.34 10.03 -6.88
CA GLU A 380 0.78 10.80 -6.32
C GLU A 380 2.13 10.11 -6.54
N ALA A 381 2.18 8.78 -6.53
CA ALA A 381 3.42 8.03 -6.68
C ALA A 381 3.92 7.92 -8.11
N VAL A 382 3.05 7.60 -9.07
CA VAL A 382 3.45 7.25 -10.45
C VAL A 382 2.72 7.99 -11.56
N GLY A 383 1.70 8.79 -11.26
CA GLY A 383 0.92 9.52 -12.26
C GLY A 383 0.08 8.59 -13.13
N LEU A 384 -1.07 8.17 -12.60
CA LEU A 384 -2.01 7.29 -13.30
C LEU A 384 -2.57 7.94 -14.56
N THR A 385 -2.77 7.14 -15.62
CA THR A 385 -3.34 7.58 -16.90
C THR A 385 -4.67 6.89 -17.22
N GLY A 386 -5.02 5.83 -16.49
CA GLY A 386 -6.30 5.16 -16.60
C GLY A 386 -6.68 4.35 -15.37
N ILE A 387 -7.98 4.09 -15.24
CA ILE A 387 -8.58 3.30 -14.17
C ILE A 387 -9.40 2.15 -14.76
N SER A 388 -9.23 0.96 -14.20
CA SER A 388 -10.12 -0.19 -14.38
C SER A 388 -10.85 -0.45 -13.08
N LEU A 389 -12.18 -0.31 -13.08
CA LEU A 389 -13.00 -0.55 -11.89
C LEU A 389 -13.63 -1.93 -11.98
N THR A 390 -13.42 -2.82 -11.01
CA THR A 390 -13.87 -4.21 -11.06
C THR A 390 -14.92 -4.52 -10.00
N LYS A 391 -15.53 -5.70 -10.10
CA LYS A 391 -16.53 -6.23 -9.15
C LYS A 391 -17.77 -5.36 -8.96
N LEU A 392 -18.19 -4.64 -10.01
CA LEU A 392 -19.42 -3.84 -9.96
C LEU A 392 -20.67 -4.72 -9.81
N ASP A 393 -20.59 -5.98 -10.22
CA ASP A 393 -21.64 -7.00 -10.09
C ASP A 393 -21.86 -7.47 -8.63
N GLY A 394 -20.81 -7.39 -7.81
CA GLY A 394 -20.85 -7.88 -6.44
C GLY A 394 -21.49 -6.92 -5.44
N THR A 395 -21.64 -5.64 -5.79
CA THR A 395 -21.78 -4.56 -4.80
C THR A 395 -23.00 -3.66 -4.98
N ALA A 396 -23.56 -3.19 -3.87
CA ALA A 396 -24.55 -2.11 -3.82
C ALA A 396 -23.91 -0.71 -3.69
N LYS A 397 -22.58 -0.67 -3.57
CA LYS A 397 -21.75 0.52 -3.33
C LYS A 397 -21.09 1.03 -4.62
N GLY A 398 -21.76 0.88 -5.75
CA GLY A 398 -21.21 1.27 -7.05
C GLY A 398 -21.09 2.80 -7.25
N GLY A 399 -21.54 3.61 -6.29
CA GLY A 399 -21.42 5.08 -6.34
C GLY A 399 -19.98 5.57 -6.30
N VAL A 400 -19.04 4.75 -5.85
CA VAL A 400 -17.61 5.10 -5.80
C VAL A 400 -17.03 5.53 -7.15
N ILE A 401 -17.61 5.07 -8.26
CA ILE A 401 -17.22 5.47 -9.61
C ILE A 401 -17.35 6.99 -9.83
N PHE A 402 -18.39 7.61 -9.26
CA PHE A 402 -18.63 9.05 -9.37
C PHE A 402 -17.62 9.84 -8.56
N ALA A 403 -17.29 9.35 -7.36
CA ALA A 403 -16.27 9.96 -6.50
C ALA A 403 -14.89 9.96 -7.17
N ILE A 404 -14.51 8.82 -7.74
CA ILE A 404 -13.24 8.67 -8.46
C ILE A 404 -13.21 9.60 -9.68
N ALA A 405 -14.29 9.64 -10.45
CA ALA A 405 -14.38 10.48 -11.65
C ALA A 405 -14.27 11.98 -11.32
N ASP A 406 -14.99 12.46 -10.31
CA ASP A 406 -15.03 13.86 -9.92
C ASP A 406 -13.73 14.34 -9.25
N GLN A 407 -13.07 13.50 -8.46
CA GLN A 407 -11.87 13.91 -7.72
C GLN A 407 -10.58 13.87 -8.52
N PHE A 408 -10.42 12.88 -9.41
CA PHE A 408 -9.13 12.64 -10.06
C PHE A 408 -9.09 13.04 -11.54
N GLU A 409 -10.24 13.12 -12.21
CA GLU A 409 -10.33 13.39 -13.65
C GLU A 409 -9.46 12.45 -14.53
N ILE A 410 -9.10 11.27 -13.99
CA ILE A 410 -8.38 10.23 -14.72
C ILE A 410 -9.40 9.41 -15.51
N PRO A 411 -9.15 9.12 -16.81
CA PRO A 411 -10.03 8.29 -17.61
C PRO A 411 -10.35 6.94 -16.96
N ILE A 412 -11.63 6.62 -16.87
CA ILE A 412 -12.06 5.25 -16.58
C ILE A 412 -12.04 4.53 -17.92
N ARG A 413 -11.15 3.55 -18.05
CA ARG A 413 -10.94 2.81 -19.30
C ARG A 413 -11.84 1.60 -19.38
N TYR A 414 -11.96 0.89 -18.26
CA TYR A 414 -12.70 -0.37 -18.19
C TYR A 414 -13.54 -0.49 -16.92
N ILE A 415 -14.64 -1.22 -17.05
CA ILE A 415 -15.44 -1.70 -15.93
C ILE A 415 -15.54 -3.23 -15.99
N GLY A 416 -15.38 -3.89 -14.84
CA GLY A 416 -15.52 -5.32 -14.65
C GLY A 416 -16.85 -5.62 -13.98
N VAL A 417 -17.72 -6.37 -14.68
CA VAL A 417 -19.12 -6.63 -14.31
C VAL A 417 -19.43 -8.13 -14.16
N GLY A 418 -18.40 -8.92 -13.86
CA GLY A 418 -18.51 -10.37 -13.71
C GLY A 418 -17.16 -11.08 -13.85
N GLU A 419 -17.19 -12.40 -13.74
CA GLU A 419 -16.00 -13.27 -13.77
C GLU A 419 -15.60 -13.70 -15.18
N GLY A 420 -16.56 -13.77 -16.12
CA GLY A 420 -16.35 -14.19 -17.50
C GLY A 420 -15.35 -13.30 -18.24
N ILE A 421 -14.69 -13.84 -19.27
CA ILE A 421 -13.66 -13.10 -20.01
C ILE A 421 -14.25 -11.85 -20.68
N GLU A 422 -15.47 -11.97 -21.16
CA GLU A 422 -16.26 -10.92 -21.77
C GLU A 422 -16.85 -9.91 -20.76
N ASP A 423 -16.66 -10.11 -19.45
CA ASP A 423 -17.22 -9.22 -18.43
C ASP A 423 -16.29 -8.04 -18.09
N LEU A 424 -15.14 -7.92 -18.75
CA LEU A 424 -14.38 -6.66 -18.79
C LEU A 424 -14.83 -5.86 -20.01
N ARG A 425 -15.33 -4.64 -19.78
CA ARG A 425 -15.90 -3.79 -20.83
C ARG A 425 -15.19 -2.46 -20.89
N PRO A 426 -14.91 -1.93 -22.10
CA PRO A 426 -14.57 -0.52 -22.25
C PRO A 426 -15.67 0.32 -21.61
N PHE A 427 -15.27 1.27 -20.77
CA PHE A 427 -16.21 2.15 -20.10
C PHE A 427 -16.87 3.09 -21.09
N LYS A 428 -18.18 3.27 -20.94
CA LYS A 428 -19.00 4.22 -21.68
C LYS A 428 -19.95 4.86 -20.70
N ALA A 429 -19.84 6.17 -20.50
CA ALA A 429 -20.64 6.91 -19.53
C ALA A 429 -22.14 6.76 -19.81
N ASP A 430 -22.57 6.95 -21.07
CA ASP A 430 -23.98 6.87 -21.45
C ASP A 430 -24.57 5.49 -21.17
N ASP A 431 -23.93 4.42 -21.64
CA ASP A 431 -24.40 3.04 -21.40
C ASP A 431 -24.47 2.72 -19.90
N PHE A 432 -23.50 3.21 -19.10
CA PHE A 432 -23.47 3.02 -17.65
C PHE A 432 -24.59 3.78 -16.94
N ILE A 433 -24.79 5.06 -17.27
CA ILE A 433 -25.86 5.90 -16.72
C ILE A 433 -27.22 5.36 -17.11
N GLU A 434 -27.43 4.98 -18.37
CA GLU A 434 -28.68 4.37 -18.81
C GLU A 434 -28.96 3.06 -18.06
N ALA A 435 -27.95 2.19 -17.91
CA ALA A 435 -28.14 0.95 -17.15
C ALA A 435 -28.43 1.20 -15.66
N LEU A 436 -27.77 2.21 -15.07
CA LEU A 436 -27.97 2.59 -13.68
C LEU A 436 -29.37 3.16 -13.46
N PHE A 437 -29.88 4.02 -14.35
CA PHE A 437 -31.18 4.67 -14.22
C PHE A 437 -32.33 3.94 -14.94
N ALA A 438 -32.07 2.77 -15.54
CA ALA A 438 -33.09 1.99 -16.21
C ALA A 438 -34.18 1.55 -15.21
N ARG A 439 -35.45 1.71 -15.57
CA ARG A 439 -36.58 1.23 -14.78
C ARG A 439 -36.57 -0.32 -14.68
N GLU A 440 -37.12 -0.84 -13.59
CA GLU A 440 -37.47 -2.26 -13.51
C GLU A 440 -38.65 -2.50 -14.47
N ASP A 441 -38.53 -3.56 -15.27
CA ASP A 441 -39.60 -4.00 -16.17
C ASP A 441 -40.64 -4.81 -15.40
#